data_AF-A0AAE2CHT1-F1
#
_entry.id   AF-A0AAE2CHT1-F1
#
_cell.length_a   1.000
_cell.length_b   1.000
_cell.length_c   1.000
_cell.angle_alpha   90.00
_cell.angle_beta   90.00
_cell.angle_gamma   90.00
#
_symmetry.space_group_name_H-M   'P 1'
#
loop_
_entity.id
_entity.type
_entity.pdbx_description
1 polymer ?
#
loop_
_entity_poly.entity_id
_entity_poly.type
_entity_poly.pdbx_seq_one_letter_code
_entity_poly.pdbx_strand_id
1 'polypeptide(L)'
;MTIEFGFNNIVVASSAEMAKEILQKHDAEFVGRPIPDTITAEKGYELAFPWLPTGTQWRKLRKICNTHMFTPQKLDSMQHLRQAVVKTMVQRVVDARERGEEIYIGGIVFSTTMEMLSRTVFSADMLDPGSDAMKELQVLNANIMVLEAKPNLSDYFPFLRPFDPQGIRRKIRASYDRLQELIDYIDQRIKCRSAGIR
;
A
#
# COMPACT_ATOMS: atom_id res chain seq x y z
N MET A 1 -18.08 10.35 -20.86
CA MET A 1 -17.79 11.79 -20.64
C MET A 1 -16.29 11.97 -20.81
N THR A 2 -15.83 13.04 -21.44
CA THR A 2 -14.39 13.35 -21.56
C THR A 2 -14.08 14.62 -20.77
N ILE A 3 -13.00 14.61 -20.00
CA ILE A 3 -12.55 15.72 -19.15
C ILE A 3 -11.08 15.99 -19.47
N GLU A 4 -10.72 17.26 -19.60
CA GLU A 4 -9.32 17.70 -19.79
C GLU A 4 -8.69 18.02 -18.43
N PHE A 5 -7.70 17.22 -18.04
CA PHE A 5 -6.88 17.46 -16.85
C PHE A 5 -5.50 17.95 -17.27
N GLY A 6 -5.37 19.28 -17.43
CA GLY A 6 -4.19 19.89 -18.01
C GLY A 6 -4.00 19.41 -19.45
N PHE A 7 -2.88 18.74 -19.73
CA PHE A 7 -2.59 18.15 -21.05
C PHE A 7 -3.11 16.72 -21.24
N ASN A 8 -3.80 16.15 -20.24
CA ASN A 8 -4.32 14.79 -20.33
C ASN A 8 -5.82 14.79 -20.64
N ASN A 9 -6.21 14.11 -21.71
CA ASN A 9 -7.61 13.83 -22.01
C ASN A 9 -8.04 12.55 -21.29
N ILE A 10 -8.99 12.67 -20.36
CA ILE A 10 -9.49 11.57 -19.55
C ILE A 10 -10.91 11.21 -19.96
N VAL A 11 -11.12 9.94 -20.29
CA VAL A 11 -12.46 9.39 -20.52
C VAL A 11 -12.98 8.79 -19.22
N VAL A 12 -14.14 9.27 -18.77
CA VAL A 12 -14.80 8.80 -17.56
C VAL A 12 -15.89 7.79 -17.93
N ALA A 13 -15.74 6.57 -17.42
CA ALA A 13 -16.75 5.52 -17.43
C ALA A 13 -17.65 5.65 -16.18
N SER A 14 -18.87 6.11 -16.37
CA SER A 14 -19.82 6.43 -15.28
C SER A 14 -21.04 5.50 -15.24
N SER A 15 -20.98 4.35 -15.91
CA SER A 15 -22.04 3.31 -15.84
C SER A 15 -21.44 1.91 -15.74
N ALA A 16 -22.23 0.97 -15.23
CA ALA A 16 -21.82 -0.43 -15.09
C ALA A 16 -21.59 -1.09 -16.46
N GLU A 17 -22.40 -0.73 -17.45
CA GLU A 17 -22.29 -1.21 -18.83
C GLU A 17 -20.94 -0.76 -19.42
N MET A 18 -20.59 0.52 -19.28
CA MET A 18 -19.32 1.05 -19.77
C MET A 18 -18.12 0.43 -19.04
N ALA A 19 -18.22 0.26 -17.72
CA ALA A 19 -17.18 -0.43 -16.95
C ALA A 19 -16.99 -1.88 -17.43
N LYS A 20 -18.07 -2.58 -17.81
CA LYS A 20 -18.00 -3.93 -18.38
C LYS A 20 -17.32 -3.95 -19.76
N GLU A 21 -17.63 -2.98 -20.63
CA GLU A 21 -16.95 -2.85 -21.92
C GLU A 21 -15.44 -2.71 -21.72
N ILE A 22 -15.01 -1.79 -20.84
CA ILE A 22 -13.59 -1.46 -20.64
C ILE A 22 -12.83 -2.55 -19.87
N LEU A 23 -13.39 -3.04 -18.74
CA LEU A 23 -12.67 -3.90 -17.80
C LEU A 23 -12.87 -5.40 -18.03
N GLN A 24 -13.78 -5.80 -18.94
CA GLN A 24 -14.02 -7.22 -19.24
C GLN A 24 -13.92 -7.54 -20.73
N LYS A 25 -14.56 -6.75 -21.61
CA LYS A 25 -14.57 -7.07 -23.05
C LYS A 25 -13.30 -6.60 -23.76
N HIS A 26 -12.80 -5.43 -23.39
CA HIS A 26 -11.61 -4.80 -23.95
C HIS A 26 -10.48 -4.66 -22.92
N ASP A 27 -10.45 -5.54 -21.90
CA ASP A 27 -9.53 -5.43 -20.77
C ASP A 27 -8.05 -5.38 -21.18
N ALA A 28 -7.67 -6.15 -22.21
CA ALA A 28 -6.31 -6.19 -22.76
C ALA A 28 -5.87 -4.84 -23.35
N GLU A 29 -6.79 -4.04 -23.89
CA GLU A 29 -6.52 -2.72 -24.46
C GLU A 29 -6.37 -1.65 -23.37
N PHE A 30 -7.06 -1.81 -22.24
CA PHE A 30 -7.10 -0.84 -21.13
C PHE A 30 -6.29 -1.24 -19.90
N VAL A 31 -5.41 -2.23 -20.02
CA VAL A 31 -4.65 -2.75 -18.88
C VAL A 31 -3.47 -1.84 -18.45
N GLY A 32 -3.14 -0.83 -19.26
CA GLY A 32 -2.07 0.12 -18.98
C GLY A 32 -2.37 1.00 -17.77
N ARG A 33 -1.33 1.33 -17.00
CA ARG A 33 -1.43 2.20 -15.82
C ARG A 33 -0.55 3.44 -16.00
N PRO A 34 -1.10 4.66 -15.98
CA PRO A 34 -0.28 5.86 -15.94
C PRO A 34 0.47 5.90 -14.61
N ILE A 35 1.76 6.24 -14.65
CA ILE A 35 2.61 6.34 -13.46
C ILE A 35 2.66 7.81 -13.02
N PRO A 36 2.14 8.14 -11.82
CA PRO A 36 2.26 9.50 -11.27
C PRO A 36 3.73 9.88 -11.04
N ASP A 37 4.07 11.16 -11.24
CA ASP A 37 5.40 11.73 -10.98
C ASP A 37 5.85 11.46 -9.54
N THR A 38 4.91 11.46 -8.60
CA THR A 38 5.14 11.13 -7.18
C THR A 38 5.76 9.74 -7.00
N ILE A 39 5.30 8.74 -7.76
CA ILE A 39 5.77 7.34 -7.69
C ILE A 39 7.20 7.21 -8.20
N THR A 40 7.63 8.06 -9.13
CA THR A 40 9.00 8.04 -9.66
C THR A 40 10.09 8.36 -8.63
N ALA A 41 9.69 8.81 -7.43
CA ALA A 41 10.61 8.94 -6.30
C ALA A 41 10.98 7.61 -5.65
N GLU A 42 10.18 6.55 -5.81
CA GLU A 42 10.50 5.21 -5.31
C GLU A 42 11.61 4.59 -6.16
N LYS A 43 12.68 4.12 -5.51
CA LYS A 43 13.78 3.46 -6.20
C LYS A 43 13.31 2.13 -6.77
N GLY A 44 13.38 1.97 -8.10
CA GLY A 44 12.93 0.76 -8.76
C GLY A 44 11.41 0.63 -8.84
N TYR A 45 10.66 1.75 -8.81
CA TYR A 45 9.20 1.79 -8.97
C TYR A 45 8.69 0.99 -10.19
N GLU A 46 9.50 0.86 -11.25
CA GLU A 46 9.20 0.06 -12.44
C GLU A 46 9.03 -1.45 -12.13
N LEU A 47 9.58 -1.91 -11.00
CA LEU A 47 9.47 -3.28 -10.51
C LEU A 47 8.35 -3.44 -9.46
N ALA A 48 7.81 -2.33 -8.95
CA ALA A 48 6.75 -2.35 -7.95
C ALA A 48 5.46 -2.92 -8.54
N PHE A 49 4.87 -3.93 -7.88
CA PHE A 49 3.74 -4.68 -8.42
C PHE A 49 2.54 -3.83 -8.91
N PRO A 50 2.16 -2.72 -8.24
CA PRO A 50 1.07 -1.86 -8.72
C PRO A 50 1.39 -1.10 -10.03
N TRP A 51 2.67 -0.83 -10.30
CA TRP A 51 3.14 0.04 -11.39
C TRP A 51 3.86 -0.71 -12.50
N LEU A 52 4.17 -1.99 -12.27
CA LEU A 52 4.81 -2.88 -13.23
C LEU A 52 3.96 -2.99 -14.51
N PRO A 53 4.55 -2.78 -15.70
CA PRO A 53 3.84 -2.94 -16.97
C PRO A 53 3.22 -4.33 -17.11
N THR A 54 2.03 -4.39 -17.69
CA THR A 54 1.33 -5.65 -17.91
C THR A 54 2.14 -6.54 -18.84
N GLY A 55 2.71 -7.59 -18.29
CA GLY A 55 3.62 -8.48 -18.99
C GLY A 55 3.73 -9.84 -18.31
N THR A 56 4.75 -10.61 -18.68
CA THR A 56 5.03 -11.93 -18.09
C THR A 56 5.30 -11.84 -16.59
N GLN A 57 6.07 -10.84 -16.16
CA GLN A 57 6.41 -10.64 -14.75
C GLN A 57 5.18 -10.26 -13.91
N TRP A 58 4.37 -9.30 -14.38
CA TRP A 58 3.14 -8.92 -13.67
C TRP A 58 2.16 -10.09 -13.55
N ARG A 59 1.97 -10.86 -14.63
CA ARG A 59 1.13 -12.06 -14.60
C ARG A 59 1.66 -13.12 -13.64
N LYS A 60 2.99 -13.28 -13.55
CA LYS A 60 3.62 -14.20 -12.60
C LYS A 60 3.36 -13.79 -11.15
N LEU A 61 3.57 -12.50 -10.81
CA LEU A 61 3.31 -11.97 -9.47
C LEU A 61 1.83 -12.11 -9.10
N ARG A 62 0.92 -11.72 -10.01
CA ARG A 62 -0.53 -11.89 -9.82
C ARG A 62 -0.92 -13.35 -9.59
N LYS A 63 -0.32 -14.29 -10.34
CA LYS A 63 -0.54 -15.72 -10.14
C LYS A 63 -0.09 -16.14 -8.74
N ILE A 64 1.11 -15.75 -8.31
CA ILE A 64 1.62 -16.08 -6.96
C ILE A 64 0.66 -15.57 -5.87
N CYS A 65 0.22 -14.32 -5.97
CA CYS A 65 -0.75 -13.74 -5.05
C CYS A 65 -2.03 -14.60 -4.97
N ASN A 66 -2.62 -14.93 -6.12
CA ASN A 66 -3.89 -15.64 -6.19
C ASN A 66 -3.79 -17.13 -5.81
N THR A 67 -2.66 -17.79 -6.09
CA THR A 67 -2.53 -19.24 -5.87
C THR A 67 -1.85 -19.62 -4.56
N HIS A 68 -1.14 -18.69 -3.91
CA HIS A 68 -0.38 -19.00 -2.71
C HIS A 68 -0.66 -18.06 -1.53
N MET A 69 -0.84 -16.76 -1.77
CA MET A 69 -0.95 -15.78 -0.68
C MET A 69 -2.39 -15.55 -0.24
N PHE A 70 -3.31 -15.42 -1.19
CA PHE A 70 -4.69 -15.00 -0.95
C PHE A 70 -5.72 -16.10 -1.25
N THR A 71 -5.31 -17.37 -1.19
CA THR A 71 -6.26 -18.49 -1.28
C THR A 71 -7.12 -18.57 -0.02
N PRO A 72 -8.38 -19.04 -0.11
CA PRO A 72 -9.23 -19.24 1.07
C PRO A 72 -8.53 -20.07 2.15
N GLN A 73 -7.91 -21.19 1.76
CA GLN A 73 -7.16 -22.05 2.69
C GLN A 73 -6.03 -21.29 3.41
N LYS A 74 -5.27 -20.46 2.68
CA LYS A 74 -4.20 -19.66 3.31
C LYS A 74 -4.78 -18.62 4.27
N LEU A 75 -5.85 -17.93 3.85
CA LEU A 75 -6.53 -16.94 4.69
C LEU A 75 -7.14 -17.57 5.95
N ASP A 76 -7.71 -18.76 5.87
CA ASP A 76 -8.28 -19.50 7.00
C ASP A 76 -7.18 -19.96 7.96
N SER A 77 -6.04 -20.44 7.46
CA SER A 77 -4.88 -20.80 8.30
C SER A 77 -4.37 -19.64 9.17
N MET A 78 -4.58 -18.39 8.71
CA MET A 78 -4.17 -17.17 9.40
C MET A 78 -5.32 -16.48 10.15
N GLN A 79 -6.50 -17.12 10.25
CA GLN A 79 -7.68 -16.54 10.91
C GLN A 79 -7.41 -16.14 12.36
N HIS A 80 -6.63 -16.96 13.10
CA HIS A 80 -6.28 -16.70 14.49
C HIS A 80 -5.55 -15.35 14.68
N LEU A 81 -4.70 -14.94 13.72
CA LEU A 81 -4.02 -13.64 13.76
C LEU A 81 -5.02 -12.50 13.65
N ARG A 82 -5.99 -12.60 12.73
CA ARG A 82 -7.04 -11.58 12.56
C ARG A 82 -7.92 -11.47 13.80
N GLN A 83 -8.32 -12.61 14.37
CA GLN A 83 -9.12 -12.63 15.61
C GLN A 83 -8.38 -12.00 16.78
N ALA A 84 -7.07 -12.27 16.93
CA ALA A 84 -6.26 -11.67 17.98
C ALA A 84 -6.20 -10.14 17.86
N VAL A 85 -5.93 -9.62 16.65
CA VAL A 85 -5.86 -8.17 16.39
C VAL A 85 -7.21 -7.48 16.61
N VAL A 86 -8.31 -8.09 16.18
CA VAL A 86 -9.66 -7.55 16.41
C VAL A 86 -10.01 -7.56 17.90
N LYS A 87 -9.65 -8.61 18.64
CA LYS A 87 -9.86 -8.66 20.09
C LYS A 87 -9.13 -7.51 20.80
N THR A 88 -7.87 -7.24 20.44
CA THR A 88 -7.12 -6.09 20.95
C THR A 88 -7.81 -4.76 20.62
N MET A 89 -8.30 -4.60 19.38
CA MET A 89 -9.03 -3.41 18.98
C MET A 89 -10.30 -3.19 19.80
N VAL A 90 -11.10 -4.24 20.00
CA VAL A 90 -12.31 -4.18 20.85
C VAL A 90 -11.95 -3.80 22.28
N GLN A 91 -10.89 -4.40 22.85
CA GLN A 91 -10.44 -4.05 24.19
C GLN A 91 -10.07 -2.57 24.31
N ARG A 92 -9.31 -2.02 23.34
CA ARG A 92 -8.95 -0.59 23.31
C ARG A 92 -10.19 0.32 23.32
N VAL A 93 -11.26 -0.08 22.62
CA VAL A 93 -12.54 0.66 22.60
C VAL A 93 -13.25 0.57 23.95
N VAL A 94 -13.29 -0.62 24.57
CA VAL A 94 -13.87 -0.81 25.90
C VAL A 94 -13.12 0.02 26.94
N ASP A 95 -11.79 -0.03 26.93
CA ASP A 95 -10.96 0.70 27.88
C ASP A 95 -11.14 2.23 27.75
N ALA A 96 -11.25 2.74 26.52
CA ALA A 96 -11.51 4.17 26.28
C ALA A 96 -12.89 4.57 26.82
N ARG A 97 -13.91 3.74 26.62
CA ARG A 97 -15.24 3.94 27.20
C ARG A 97 -15.18 3.99 28.72
N GLU A 98 -14.47 3.07 29.36
CA GLU A 98 -14.33 3.01 30.83
C GLU A 98 -13.64 4.24 31.39
N ARG A 99 -12.68 4.81 30.65
CA ARG A 99 -12.00 6.07 31.00
C ARG A 99 -12.79 7.33 30.62
N GLY A 100 -13.92 7.20 29.94
CA GLY A 100 -14.69 8.34 29.43
C GLY A 100 -13.97 9.12 28.33
N GLU A 101 -13.05 8.49 27.60
CA GLU A 101 -12.27 9.09 26.53
C GLU A 101 -13.01 9.03 25.19
N GLU A 102 -12.90 10.09 24.40
CA GLU A 102 -13.34 10.08 23.00
C GLU A 102 -12.41 9.21 22.14
N ILE A 103 -12.99 8.50 21.18
CA ILE A 103 -12.24 7.65 20.26
C ILE A 103 -12.22 8.22 18.84
N TYR A 104 -11.03 8.28 18.25
CA TYR A 104 -10.89 8.54 16.82
C TYR A 104 -10.97 7.22 16.04
N ILE A 105 -12.16 6.91 15.50
CA ILE A 105 -12.45 5.66 14.77
C ILE A 105 -11.46 5.43 13.62
N GLY A 106 -11.17 6.47 12.82
CA GLY A 106 -10.23 6.38 11.70
C GLY A 106 -8.84 5.91 12.14
N GLY A 107 -8.34 6.43 13.26
CA GLY A 107 -7.04 6.04 13.83
C GLY A 107 -7.05 4.62 14.39
N ILE A 108 -8.14 4.21 15.04
CA ILE A 108 -8.30 2.83 15.53
C ILE A 108 -8.27 1.87 14.33
N VAL A 109 -9.12 2.07 13.32
CA VAL A 109 -9.20 1.20 12.13
C VAL A 109 -7.87 1.16 11.39
N PHE A 110 -7.20 2.31 11.21
CA PHE A 110 -5.89 2.38 10.56
C PHE A 110 -4.84 1.58 11.33
N SER A 111 -4.71 1.79 12.65
CA SER A 111 -3.73 1.07 13.48
C SER A 111 -4.00 -0.43 13.49
N THR A 112 -5.27 -0.85 13.61
CA THR A 112 -5.68 -2.26 13.56
C THR A 112 -5.39 -2.91 12.20
N THR A 113 -5.61 -2.18 11.10
CA THR A 113 -5.32 -2.69 9.75
C THR A 113 -3.81 -2.85 9.54
N MET A 114 -3.01 -1.87 9.96
CA MET A 114 -1.56 -1.95 9.88
C MET A 114 -0.99 -3.07 10.74
N GLU A 115 -1.51 -3.25 11.96
CA GLU A 115 -1.13 -4.37 12.83
C GLU A 115 -1.49 -5.72 12.22
N MET A 116 -2.69 -5.84 11.62
CA MET A 116 -3.12 -7.05 10.93
C MET A 116 -2.22 -7.37 9.73
N LEU A 117 -1.93 -6.40 8.87
CA LEU A 117 -1.04 -6.56 7.72
C LEU A 117 0.35 -6.99 8.19
N SER A 118 0.89 -6.31 9.19
CA SER A 118 2.23 -6.60 9.69
C SER A 118 2.34 -8.02 10.27
N ARG A 119 1.39 -8.44 11.13
CA ARG A 119 1.37 -9.81 11.66
C ARG A 119 1.18 -10.87 10.57
N THR A 120 0.44 -10.56 9.52
CA THR A 120 0.16 -11.52 8.43
C THR A 120 1.32 -11.62 7.43
N VAL A 121 1.98 -10.50 7.13
CA VAL A 121 3.04 -10.40 6.12
C VAL A 121 4.42 -10.65 6.71
N PHE A 122 4.73 -10.01 7.84
CA PHE A 122 6.05 -10.06 8.48
C PHE A 122 6.11 -11.07 9.63
N SER A 123 4.99 -11.67 10.02
CA SER A 123 4.85 -12.51 11.23
C SER A 123 4.98 -11.71 12.53
N ALA A 124 4.21 -12.11 13.55
CA ALA A 124 4.09 -11.38 14.81
C ALA A 124 5.43 -11.19 15.55
N ASP A 125 6.36 -12.13 15.42
CA ASP A 125 7.66 -12.06 16.13
C ASP A 125 8.65 -11.09 15.49
N MET A 126 8.37 -10.60 14.29
CA MET A 126 9.34 -9.86 13.49
C MET A 126 9.21 -8.35 13.69
N LEU A 127 7.99 -7.89 13.91
CA LEU A 127 7.64 -6.54 14.29
C LEU A 127 6.71 -6.65 15.49
N ASP A 128 7.27 -6.53 16.68
CA ASP A 128 6.48 -6.49 17.91
C ASP A 128 5.42 -5.37 17.77
N PRO A 129 4.13 -5.65 17.98
CA PRO A 129 3.04 -4.68 17.88
C PRO A 129 3.25 -3.37 18.68
N GLY A 130 4.13 -3.36 19.68
CA GLY A 130 4.51 -2.15 20.44
C GLY A 130 5.82 -1.49 20.01
N SER A 131 6.58 -2.10 19.10
CA SER A 131 7.92 -1.64 18.72
C SER A 131 7.91 -0.30 17.99
N ASP A 132 9.01 0.45 18.13
CA ASP A 132 9.22 1.70 17.41
C ASP A 132 9.25 1.48 15.89
N ALA A 133 9.72 0.31 15.43
CA ALA A 133 9.67 -0.10 14.03
C ALA A 133 8.24 -0.20 13.48
N MET A 134 7.29 -0.74 14.24
CA MET A 134 5.88 -0.80 13.84
C MET A 134 5.28 0.60 13.75
N LYS A 135 5.54 1.45 14.74
CA LYS A 135 5.05 2.84 14.75
C LYS A 135 5.62 3.63 13.58
N GLU A 136 6.91 3.46 13.31
CA GLU A 136 7.59 4.07 12.17
C GLU A 136 6.95 3.61 10.85
N LEU A 137 6.72 2.31 10.66
CA LEU A 137 6.04 1.78 9.47
C LEU A 137 4.64 2.41 9.27
N GLN A 138 3.88 2.57 10.35
CA GLN A 138 2.56 3.21 10.30
C GLN A 138 2.64 4.67 9.85
N VAL A 139 3.60 5.42 10.39
CA VAL A 139 3.83 6.84 10.03
C VAL A 139 4.29 6.97 8.58
N LEU A 140 5.23 6.13 8.13
CA LEU A 140 5.71 6.12 6.75
C LEU A 140 4.58 5.81 5.78
N ASN A 141 3.79 4.76 6.04
CA ASN A 141 2.67 4.38 5.20
C ASN A 141 1.60 5.48 5.14
N ALA A 142 1.29 6.12 6.27
CA ALA A 142 0.35 7.24 6.29
C ALA A 142 0.85 8.43 5.45
N ASN A 143 2.13 8.79 5.56
CA ASN A 143 2.73 9.86 4.76
C ASN A 143 2.75 9.54 3.27
N ILE A 144 3.12 8.32 2.89
CA ILE A 144 3.10 7.85 1.50
C ILE A 144 1.68 7.97 0.94
N MET A 145 0.67 7.44 1.64
CA MET A 145 -0.73 7.51 1.21
C MET A 145 -1.21 8.96 1.00
N VAL A 146 -0.87 9.87 1.91
CA VAL A 146 -1.25 11.29 1.80
C VAL A 146 -0.57 11.96 0.60
N LEU A 147 0.71 11.68 0.37
CA LEU A 147 1.49 12.29 -0.71
C LEU A 147 1.14 11.73 -2.09
N GLU A 148 0.88 10.43 -2.19
CA GLU A 148 0.42 9.77 -3.43
C GLU A 148 -0.99 10.22 -3.83
N ALA A 149 -1.89 10.44 -2.86
CA ALA A 149 -3.25 10.90 -3.13
C ALA A 149 -3.35 12.40 -3.46
N LYS A 150 -2.28 13.17 -3.24
CA LYS A 150 -2.29 14.61 -3.44
C LYS A 150 -2.23 14.94 -4.94
N PRO A 151 -3.14 15.78 -5.47
CA PRO A 151 -3.05 16.25 -6.85
C PRO A 151 -1.69 16.89 -7.13
N ASN A 152 -0.97 16.35 -8.11
CA ASN A 152 0.36 16.79 -8.49
C ASN A 152 0.31 17.44 -9.89
N LEU A 153 0.65 18.73 -9.97
CA LEU A 153 0.66 19.50 -11.22
C LEU A 153 1.58 18.87 -12.27
N SER A 154 2.65 18.19 -11.86
CA SER A 154 3.56 17.47 -12.74
C SER A 154 2.91 16.31 -13.49
N ASP A 155 1.76 15.80 -13.01
CA ASP A 155 1.00 14.74 -13.69
C ASP A 155 0.15 15.29 -14.83
N TYR A 156 -0.37 16.51 -14.66
CA TYR A 156 -1.22 17.19 -15.65
C TYR A 156 -0.40 18.03 -16.65
N PHE A 157 0.76 18.51 -16.24
CA PHE A 157 1.64 19.37 -17.01
C PHE A 157 3.07 18.80 -17.01
N PRO A 158 3.40 17.85 -17.92
CA PRO A 158 4.65 17.09 -17.86
C PRO A 158 5.93 17.94 -17.91
N PHE A 159 5.87 19.14 -18.53
CA PHE A 159 6.98 20.09 -18.56
C PHE A 159 7.36 20.64 -17.17
N LEU A 160 6.49 20.49 -16.16
CA LEU A 160 6.76 20.87 -14.77
C LEU A 160 7.53 19.82 -13.96
N ARG A 161 7.60 18.56 -14.42
CA ARG A 161 8.25 17.45 -13.70
C ARG A 161 9.67 17.74 -13.22
N PRO A 162 10.56 18.38 -14.03
CA PRO A 162 11.92 18.69 -13.58
C PRO A 162 11.97 19.64 -12.37
N PHE A 163 10.95 20.49 -12.21
CA PHE A 163 10.92 21.53 -11.19
C PHE A 163 10.30 21.06 -9.86
N ASP A 164 9.46 20.01 -9.89
CA ASP A 164 8.69 19.53 -8.71
C ASP A 164 8.03 20.70 -7.94
N PRO A 165 7.12 21.46 -8.58
CA PRO A 165 6.65 22.75 -8.06
C PRO A 165 5.96 22.67 -6.69
N GLN A 166 5.37 21.52 -6.36
CA GLN A 166 4.72 21.28 -5.07
C GLN A 166 5.64 20.55 -4.06
N GLY A 167 6.83 20.16 -4.50
CA GLY A 167 7.80 19.39 -3.72
C GLY A 167 7.32 18.00 -3.34
N ILE A 168 6.29 17.45 -4.00
CA ILE A 168 5.65 16.19 -3.59
C ILE A 168 6.61 15.03 -3.83
N ARG A 169 7.28 15.01 -4.99
CA ARG A 169 8.26 13.99 -5.34
C ARG A 169 9.46 14.02 -4.40
N ARG A 170 9.93 15.21 -4.00
CA ARG A 170 10.99 15.35 -3.00
C ARG A 170 10.55 14.90 -1.59
N LYS A 171 9.33 15.26 -1.16
CA LYS A 171 8.82 14.91 0.18
C LYS A 171 8.61 13.41 0.36
N ILE A 172 8.04 12.75 -0.65
CA ILE A 172 7.74 11.31 -0.53
C ILE A 172 9.01 10.45 -0.57
N ARG A 173 10.06 10.91 -1.27
CA ARG A 173 11.34 10.20 -1.39
C ARG A 173 11.90 9.76 -0.04
N ALA A 174 11.92 10.66 0.95
CA ALA A 174 12.41 10.33 2.29
C ALA A 174 11.60 9.19 2.95
N SER A 175 10.29 9.11 2.67
CA SER A 175 9.45 8.03 3.18
C SER A 175 9.69 6.72 2.45
N TYR A 176 9.90 6.74 1.13
CA TYR A 176 10.29 5.54 0.37
C TYR A 176 11.66 5.02 0.78
N ASP A 177 12.67 5.88 0.89
CA ASP A 177 14.02 5.49 1.29
C ASP A 177 14.00 4.83 2.67
N ARG A 178 13.30 5.43 3.63
CA ARG A 178 13.18 4.88 4.99
C ARG A 178 12.36 3.58 5.03
N LEU A 179 11.33 3.46 4.21
CA LEU A 179 10.56 2.22 4.09
C LEU A 179 11.43 1.09 3.51
N GLN A 180 12.26 1.39 2.52
CA GLN A 180 13.18 0.41 1.94
C GLN A 180 14.19 -0.08 2.98
N GLU A 181 14.77 0.83 3.78
CA GLU A 181 15.68 0.45 4.87
C GLU A 181 15.00 -0.51 5.88
N LEU A 182 13.73 -0.26 6.21
CA LEU A 182 12.97 -1.12 7.09
C LEU A 182 12.75 -2.51 6.46
N ILE A 183 12.41 -2.57 5.17
CA ILE A 183 12.23 -3.82 4.43
C ILE A 183 13.56 -4.60 4.36
N ASP A 184 14.68 -3.93 4.11
CA ASP A 184 16.00 -4.57 4.06
C ASP A 184 16.39 -5.14 5.43
N TYR A 185 16.11 -4.41 6.51
CA TYR A 185 16.30 -4.88 7.88
C TYR A 185 15.44 -6.13 8.18
N ILE A 186 14.18 -6.10 7.75
CA ILE A 186 13.23 -7.21 7.82
C ILE A 186 13.79 -8.43 7.09
N ASP A 187 14.23 -8.28 5.85
CA ASP A 187 14.80 -9.36 5.05
C ASP A 187 16.06 -9.98 5.68
N GLN A 188 16.92 -9.15 6.28
CA GLN A 188 18.08 -9.63 7.03
C GLN A 188 17.67 -10.50 8.22
N ARG A 189 16.67 -10.09 9.01
CA ARG A 189 16.17 -10.89 10.13
C ARG A 189 15.58 -12.22 9.69
N ILE A 190 14.84 -12.25 8.57
CA ILE A 190 14.29 -13.50 8.01
C ILE A 190 15.44 -14.45 7.64
N LYS A 191 16.49 -13.94 6.99
CA LYS A 191 17.67 -14.73 6.64
C LYS A 191 18.38 -15.28 7.88
N CYS A 192 18.64 -14.46 8.89
CA CYS A 192 19.26 -14.89 10.15
C CYS A 192 18.47 -16.02 10.83
N ARG A 193 17.13 -15.89 10.91
CA ARG A 193 16.24 -16.94 11.45
C ARG A 193 16.34 -18.24 10.67
N SER A 194 16.33 -18.16 9.33
CA SER A 194 16.45 -19.35 8.48
C SER A 194 17.80 -20.06 8.61
N ALA A 195 18.85 -19.33 9.02
CA ALA A 195 20.19 -19.85 9.26
C ALA A 195 20.42 -20.31 10.71
N GLY A 196 19.44 -20.17 11.62
CA GLY A 196 19.59 -20.51 13.04
C GLY A 196 20.44 -19.52 13.85
N ILE A 197 20.73 -18.34 13.30
CA ILE A 197 21.52 -17.29 13.95
C ILE A 197 20.52 -16.32 14.59
N ARG A 198 20.56 -16.21 15.93
CA ARG A 198 19.72 -15.28 16.70
C ARG A 198 20.25 -13.86 16.63
#